data_AF-A0A8S8XL87-F1
#
_entry.id   AF-A0A8S8XL87-F1
#
_cell.length_a   1.000
_cell.length_b   1.000
_cell.length_c   1.000
_cell.angle_alpha   90.00
_cell.angle_beta   90.00
_cell.angle_gamma   90.00
#
_symmetry.space_group_name_H-M   'P 1'
#
loop_
_entity.id
_entity.type
_entity.pdbx_description
1 polymer ?
#
loop_
_entity_poly.entity_id
_entity_poly.type
_entity_poly.pdbx_seq_one_letter_code
_entity_poly.pdbx_strand_id
1 'polypeptide(L)'
;MDEPTKAAHRILSGTGFGLILLCGFAIIEERMTLIEIGIGHIFLILAVICLTAARLLQSQNPFLEGLFPNETEAELKIRVTKEINQLSHENRVGTAWAELESKVLSIEIESEE
;
A
#
# COMPACT_ATOMS: atom_id res chain seq x y z
N MET A 1 -13.19 6.74 6.58
CA MET A 1 -12.45 5.48 6.73
C MET A 1 -11.14 5.76 7.47
N ASP A 2 -10.49 4.79 8.11
CA ASP A 2 -9.19 5.04 8.76
C ASP A 2 -8.11 5.37 7.71
N GLU A 3 -7.17 6.26 8.03
CA GLU A 3 -5.99 6.51 7.20
C GLU A 3 -5.23 5.20 6.95
N PRO A 4 -4.63 4.99 5.76
CA PRO A 4 -3.99 3.72 5.41
C PRO A 4 -2.90 3.32 6.41
N THR A 5 -2.13 4.30 6.90
CA THR A 5 -1.15 4.14 7.99
C THR A 5 -1.80 3.66 9.29
N LYS A 6 -2.91 4.26 9.69
CA LYS A 6 -3.62 3.90 10.94
C LYS A 6 -4.27 2.52 10.84
N ALA A 7 -4.82 2.18 9.69
CA ALA A 7 -5.38 0.85 9.42
C ALA A 7 -4.30 -0.24 9.48
N ALA A 8 -3.16 -0.04 8.82
CA ALA A 8 -2.03 -0.97 8.85
C ALA A 8 -1.46 -1.12 10.27
N HIS A 9 -1.29 -0.02 11.01
CA HIS A 9 -0.87 -0.06 12.41
C HIS A 9 -1.80 -0.93 13.26
N ARG A 10 -3.13 -0.75 13.13
CA ARG A 10 -4.13 -1.53 13.87
C ARG A 10 -4.04 -3.02 13.55
N ILE A 11 -3.87 -3.38 12.29
CA ILE A 11 -3.75 -4.78 11.87
C ILE A 11 -2.45 -5.39 12.41
N LEU A 12 -1.30 -4.74 12.20
CA LEU A 12 -0.02 -5.27 12.66
C LEU A 12 0.05 -5.40 14.19
N SER A 13 -0.45 -4.41 14.92
CA SER A 13 -0.49 -4.47 16.39
C SER A 13 -1.41 -5.58 16.88
N GLY A 14 -2.62 -5.71 16.30
CA GLY A 14 -3.55 -6.79 16.61
C GLY A 14 -2.96 -8.17 16.34
N THR A 15 -2.35 -8.38 15.16
CA THR A 15 -1.69 -9.64 14.81
C THR A 15 -0.50 -9.92 15.72
N GLY A 16 0.33 -8.92 16.03
CA GLY A 16 1.47 -9.06 16.93
C GLY A 16 1.05 -9.51 18.34
N PHE A 17 0.07 -8.83 18.94
CA PHE A 17 -0.47 -9.25 20.25
C PHE A 17 -1.16 -10.61 20.20
N GLY A 18 -1.88 -10.92 19.11
CA GLY A 18 -2.49 -12.23 18.91
C GLY A 18 -1.47 -13.36 18.85
N LEU A 19 -0.35 -13.16 18.15
CA LEU A 19 0.75 -14.13 18.09
C LEU A 19 1.44 -14.33 19.44
N ILE A 20 1.61 -13.27 20.23
CA ILE A 20 2.12 -13.37 21.62
C ILE A 20 1.15 -14.21 22.47
N LEU A 21 -0.14 -13.94 22.39
CA LEU A 21 -1.16 -14.70 23.12
C LEU A 21 -1.17 -16.17 22.71
N LEU A 22 -1.09 -16.46 21.41
CA LEU A 22 -0.97 -17.83 20.89
C LEU A 22 0.23 -18.55 21.50
N CYS A 23 1.40 -17.91 21.54
CA CYS A 23 2.59 -18.47 22.16
C CYS A 23 2.41 -18.67 23.68
N GLY A 24 1.74 -17.74 24.35
CA GLY A 24 1.41 -17.86 25.77
C GLY A 24 0.55 -19.10 26.05
N PHE A 25 -0.50 -19.34 25.25
CA PHE A 25 -1.31 -20.56 25.37
C PHE A 25 -0.52 -21.82 25.05
N ALA A 26 0.34 -21.80 24.03
CA ALA A 26 1.19 -22.94 23.70
C ALA A 26 2.16 -23.32 24.83
N ILE A 27 2.64 -22.33 25.60
CA ILE A 27 3.47 -22.57 26.79
C ILE A 27 2.65 -23.17 27.93
N ILE A 28 1.43 -22.66 28.16
CA ILE A 28 0.52 -23.17 29.21
C ILE A 28 0.12 -24.62 28.96
N GLU A 29 -0.11 -25.00 27.70
CA GLU A 29 -0.42 -26.38 27.31
C GLU A 29 0.81 -27.31 27.25
N GLU A 30 1.99 -26.85 27.68
CA GLU A 30 3.27 -27.58 27.62
C GLU A 30 3.68 -28.00 26.20
N ARG A 31 3.06 -27.44 25.15
CA ARG A 31 3.39 -27.68 23.74
C ARG A 31 4.64 -26.93 23.29
N MET A 32 5.04 -25.93 24.06
CA MET A 32 6.20 -25.10 23.79
C MET A 32 6.90 -24.79 25.11
N THR A 33 8.22 -24.92 25.16
CA THR A 33 9.04 -24.49 26.30
C THR A 33 9.80 -23.23 25.93
N LEU A 34 10.20 -22.43 26.91
CA LEU A 34 11.05 -21.24 26.68
C LEU A 34 12.55 -21.58 26.61
N ILE A 35 12.91 -22.80 27.00
CA ILE A 35 14.30 -23.22 27.19
C ILE A 35 14.81 -23.94 25.94
N GLU A 36 13.96 -24.76 25.32
CA GLU A 36 14.30 -25.49 24.11
C GLU A 36 13.79 -24.76 22.87
N ILE A 37 14.70 -24.37 22.00
CA ILE A 37 14.36 -23.68 20.75
C ILE A 37 13.66 -24.67 19.81
N GLY A 38 12.34 -24.52 19.69
CA GLY A 38 11.51 -25.24 18.74
C GLY A 38 10.79 -24.33 17.72
N ILE A 39 10.04 -24.93 16.80
CA ILE A 39 9.28 -24.25 15.74
C ILE A 39 8.32 -23.18 16.30
N GLY A 40 7.79 -23.37 17.51
CA GLY A 40 6.94 -22.40 18.20
C GLY A 40 7.56 -21.01 18.38
N HIS A 41 8.90 -20.92 18.49
CA HIS A 41 9.61 -19.65 18.68
C HIS A 41 9.57 -18.76 17.43
N ILE A 42 9.32 -19.34 16.25
CA ILE A 42 9.15 -18.56 15.01
C ILE A 42 7.95 -17.61 15.14
N PHE A 43 6.87 -18.06 15.80
CA PHE A 43 5.70 -17.21 16.03
C PHE A 43 6.00 -16.06 17.00
N LEU A 44 6.88 -16.27 17.99
CA LEU A 44 7.36 -15.19 18.86
C LEU A 44 8.20 -14.17 18.09
N ILE A 45 9.14 -14.64 17.26
CA ILE A 45 9.97 -13.76 16.42
C ILE A 45 9.07 -12.96 15.46
N LEU A 46 8.11 -13.63 14.82
CA LEU A 46 7.15 -12.98 13.94
C LEU A 46 6.31 -11.94 14.68
N ALA A 47 5.88 -12.22 15.92
CA ALA A 47 5.16 -11.27 16.73
C ALA A 47 5.98 -10.00 17.03
N VAL A 48 7.27 -10.16 17.36
CA VAL A 48 8.20 -9.04 17.57
C VAL A 48 8.36 -8.24 16.28
N ILE A 49 8.51 -8.89 15.13
CA ILE A 49 8.57 -8.23 13.82
C ILE A 49 7.29 -7.43 13.56
N CYS A 50 6.10 -8.00 13.81
CA CYS A 50 4.84 -7.29 13.63
C CYS A 50 4.72 -6.06 14.53
N LEU A 51 5.07 -6.17 15.82
CA LEU A 51 4.99 -5.05 16.76
C LEU A 51 6.02 -3.95 16.47
N THR A 52 7.24 -4.34 16.09
CA THR A 52 8.28 -3.38 15.69
C THR A 52 7.90 -2.65 14.42
N ALA A 53 7.38 -3.36 13.40
CA ALA A 53 6.87 -2.75 12.18
C ALA A 53 5.67 -1.82 12.45
N ALA A 54 4.74 -2.19 13.34
CA ALA A 54 3.65 -1.31 13.76
C ALA A 54 4.20 -0.01 14.38
N ARG A 55 5.17 -0.13 15.31
CA ARG A 55 5.80 1.03 15.94
C ARG A 55 6.56 1.89 14.93
N LEU A 56 7.22 1.27 13.96
CA LEU A 56 7.95 1.98 12.90
C LEU A 56 7.01 2.78 12.00
N LEU A 57 5.80 2.26 11.76
CA LEU A 57 4.75 2.93 10.99
C LEU A 57 4.29 4.25 11.64
N GLN A 58 4.30 4.33 12.97
CA GLN A 58 4.02 5.58 13.70
C GLN A 58 5.19 6.58 13.63
N SER A 59 6.42 6.09 13.45
CA SER A 59 7.64 6.91 13.49
C SER A 59 7.92 7.72 12.21
N GLN A 60 6.97 7.78 11.26
CA GLN A 60 7.13 8.44 9.95
C GLN A 60 8.45 8.03 9.26
N ASN A 61 8.69 6.73 9.20
CA ASN A 61 9.91 6.21 8.60
C ASN A 61 9.84 6.33 7.07
N PRO A 62 10.85 6.91 6.40
CA PRO A 62 10.77 7.23 4.97
C PRO A 62 10.60 5.99 4.07
N PHE A 63 11.02 4.80 4.52
CA PHE A 63 10.81 3.56 3.76
C PHE A 63 9.35 3.10 3.75
N LEU A 64 8.64 3.31 4.86
CA LEU A 64 7.26 2.83 5.01
C LEU A 64 6.23 3.84 4.51
N GLU A 65 6.57 5.13 4.51
CA GLU A 65 5.71 6.20 4.00
C GLU A 65 5.36 6.04 2.51
N GLY A 66 6.28 5.48 1.71
CA GLY A 66 6.02 5.17 0.31
C GLY A 66 5.01 4.04 0.08
N LEU A 67 4.89 3.09 1.02
CA LEU A 67 3.91 2.00 0.94
C LEU A 67 2.60 2.32 1.66
N PHE A 68 2.68 3.02 2.78
CA PHE A 68 1.55 3.43 3.60
C PHE A 68 1.64 4.93 3.82
N PRO A 69 1.11 5.73 2.88
CA PRO A 69 1.09 7.18 3.03
C PRO A 69 0.31 7.57 4.27
N ASN A 70 0.80 8.57 5.00
CA ASN A 70 0.06 9.14 6.12
C ASN A 70 -0.85 10.27 5.62
N GLU A 71 -1.73 9.95 4.68
CA GLU A 71 -2.65 10.91 4.07
C GLU A 71 -4.09 10.69 4.54
N THR A 72 -4.80 11.80 4.69
CA THR A 72 -6.23 11.77 5.04
C THR A 72 -7.07 11.32 3.85
N GLU A 73 -8.29 10.83 4.11
CA GLU A 73 -9.23 10.45 3.04
C GLU A 73 -9.51 11.60 2.06
N ALA A 74 -9.62 12.82 2.58
CA ALA A 74 -9.85 14.01 1.76
C ALA A 74 -8.65 14.28 0.82
N GLU A 75 -7.44 14.15 1.34
CA GLU A 75 -6.19 14.34 0.59
C GLU A 75 -6.00 13.26 -0.48
N LEU A 76 -6.26 11.99 -0.12
CA LEU A 76 -6.26 10.87 -1.05
C LEU A 76 -7.25 11.11 -2.21
N LYS A 77 -8.48 11.52 -1.88
CA LYS A 77 -9.51 11.81 -2.89
C LYS A 77 -9.09 12.94 -3.82
N ILE A 78 -8.49 14.01 -3.28
CA ILE A 78 -7.99 15.14 -4.08
C ILE A 78 -6.89 14.65 -5.03
N ARG A 79 -5.91 13.89 -4.53
CA ARG A 79 -4.80 13.36 -5.34
C ARG A 79 -5.33 12.47 -6.47
N VAL A 80 -6.14 11.47 -6.14
CA VAL A 80 -6.70 10.52 -7.11
C VAL A 80 -7.56 11.23 -8.15
N THR A 81 -8.41 12.18 -7.73
CA THR A 81 -9.24 12.95 -8.66
C THR A 81 -8.38 13.81 -9.59
N LYS A 82 -7.30 14.40 -9.09
CA LYS A 82 -6.35 15.18 -9.88
C LYS A 82 -5.65 14.30 -10.91
N GLU A 83 -5.17 13.14 -10.51
CA GLU A 83 -4.47 12.17 -11.37
C GLU A 83 -5.39 11.64 -12.48
N ILE A 84 -6.63 11.28 -12.16
CA ILE A 84 -7.64 10.88 -13.14
C ILE A 84 -7.95 12.02 -14.13
N ASN A 85 -8.12 13.25 -13.64
CA ASN A 85 -8.38 14.40 -14.51
C ASN A 85 -7.20 14.70 -15.43
N GLN A 86 -5.97 14.56 -14.94
CA GLN A 86 -4.76 14.75 -15.73
C GLN A 86 -4.67 13.68 -16.84
N LEU A 87 -4.83 12.40 -16.51
CA LEU A 87 -4.86 11.31 -17.49
C LEU A 87 -5.97 11.51 -18.54
N SER A 88 -7.16 11.92 -18.11
CA SER A 88 -8.28 12.23 -19.00
C SER A 88 -7.95 13.39 -19.95
N HIS A 89 -7.32 14.45 -19.44
CA HIS A 89 -6.89 15.59 -20.24
C HIS A 89 -5.83 15.21 -21.27
N GLU A 90 -4.78 14.50 -20.84
CA GLU A 90 -3.70 14.02 -21.69
C GLU A 90 -4.23 13.11 -22.81
N ASN A 91 -5.15 12.19 -22.49
CA ASN A 91 -5.78 11.32 -23.48
C ASN A 91 -6.63 12.11 -24.50
N ARG A 92 -7.41 13.10 -24.04
CA ARG A 92 -8.22 13.95 -24.93
C ARG A 92 -7.34 14.77 -25.88
N VAL A 93 -6.25 15.35 -25.38
CA VAL A 93 -5.30 16.10 -26.20
C VAL A 93 -4.63 15.16 -27.20
N GLY A 94 -4.15 13.99 -26.77
CA GLY A 94 -3.56 12.99 -27.66
C GLY A 94 -4.52 12.54 -28.78
N THR A 95 -5.79 12.31 -28.45
CA THR A 95 -6.83 11.96 -29.44
C THR A 95 -7.06 13.10 -30.43
N ALA A 96 -7.14 14.35 -29.96
CA ALA A 96 -7.30 15.51 -30.83
C ALA A 96 -6.10 15.72 -31.77
N TRP A 97 -4.88 15.45 -31.30
CA TRP A 97 -3.69 15.46 -32.15
C TRP A 97 -3.72 14.36 -33.20
N ALA A 98 -4.11 13.13 -32.84
CA ALA A 98 -4.24 12.02 -33.79
C ALA A 98 -5.33 12.29 -34.85
N GLU A 99 -6.44 12.92 -34.47
CA GLU A 99 -7.49 13.33 -35.41
C GLU A 99 -7.00 14.41 -36.37
N LEU A 100 -6.27 15.41 -35.87
CA LEU A 100 -5.67 16.46 -36.70
C LEU A 100 -4.63 15.89 -37.68
N GLU A 101 -3.76 15.00 -37.21
CA GLU A 101 -2.76 14.33 -38.04
C GLU A 101 -3.41 13.51 -39.15
N SER A 102 -4.43 12.70 -38.82
CA SER A 102 -5.22 11.94 -39.79
C SER A 102 -5.85 12.85 -40.85
N LYS A 103 -6.43 13.97 -40.42
CA LYS A 103 -7.07 14.92 -41.34
C LYS A 103 -6.05 15.59 -42.26
N VAL A 104 -4.90 16.01 -41.75
CA VAL A 104 -3.82 16.58 -42.57
C VAL A 104 -3.32 15.56 -43.59
N LEU A 105 -3.10 14.30 -43.16
CA LEU A 105 -2.67 13.22 -44.03
C LEU A 105 -3.67 12.97 -45.17
N SER A 106 -4.98 13.02 -44.86
CA SER A 106 -6.02 12.85 -45.88
C SER A 106 -6.05 13.99 -46.91
N ILE A 107 -5.77 15.23 -46.48
CA ILE A 107 -5.69 16.39 -47.37
C ILE A 107 -4.46 16.30 -48.29
N GLU A 108 -3.31 15.86 -47.75
CA GLU A 108 -2.08 15.68 -48.54
C GLU A 108 -2.31 14.63 -49.65
N ILE A 109 -2.92 13.49 -49.32
CA ILE A 109 -3.25 12.42 -50.29
C ILE A 109 -4.20 12.92 -51.40
N GLU A 110 -5.24 13.68 -51.04
CA GLU A 110 -6.19 14.24 -52.02
C GLU A 110 -5.52 15.30 -52.91
N SER A 111 -4.45 15.96 -52.45
CA SER A 111 -3.71 16.96 -53.24
C SER A 111 -2.66 16.37 -54.18
N GLU A 112 -2.22 15.13 -53.96
CA GLU A 112 -1.27 14.41 -54.81
C GLU A 112 -1.95 13.64 -55.96
N GLU A 113 -3.28 13.47 -55.93
CA GLU A 113 -4.12 12.96 -57.05
C GLU A 113 -4.57 14.07 -58.01
#